data_AF-A0A840TX27-F1
#
_entry.id   AF-A0A840TX27-F1
#
_cell.length_a   1.000
_cell.length_b   1.000
_cell.length_c   1.000
_cell.angle_alpha   90.00
_cell.angle_beta   90.00
_cell.angle_gamma   90.00
#
_symmetry.space_group_name_H-M   'P 1'
#
loop_
_entity.id
_entity.type
_entity.pdbx_description
1 polymer ?
#
loop_
_entity_poly.entity_id
_entity_poly.type
_entity_poly.pdbx_seq_one_letter_code
_entity_poly.pdbx_strand_id
1 'polypeptide(L)'
;MRCSVSWPLILLLSLVGFGALAQPKVPAFTYLPAGSVADLNERFADDPDFGGISGLEYDRLARVWYLVTDGEKNAAGDRFSYLYTFSSESTSGFPDWRSGQKAKLPIQSAESVRYSGGTLYFTVEDDKSPHESFFRRDGQGTFSALAIQSTYLRDRGFESLIVEPDGALWSIRERPGQERPGQERPEQTGEPVYLLHWDEKGTPLDSLRYPLDVNSCAPAGPSNGNGISEILRDTDSTFLVLERCTNLAEPVLKNTVVLYRFYLTGTRRGQKEVAAELRPLLDAHYGQVPFNPDNLEGMCWGPRTPAGQRTLVLISDDNYNRVSRQKKAVQYGRFLVLVEE
;
A
#
# COMPACT_ATOMS: atom_id res chain seq x y z
N MET A 1 -14.87 -75.25 42.00
CA MET A 1 -15.64 -74.11 41.45
C MET A 1 -14.95 -72.81 41.83
N ARG A 2 -14.19 -72.20 40.92
CA ARG A 2 -13.79 -70.79 40.96
C ARG A 2 -13.78 -70.31 39.52
N CYS A 3 -14.77 -69.49 39.15
CA CYS A 3 -14.87 -68.89 37.82
C CYS A 3 -14.04 -67.62 37.80
N SER A 4 -13.05 -67.54 36.92
CA SER A 4 -12.34 -66.32 36.56
C SER A 4 -13.13 -65.60 35.47
N VAL A 5 -13.65 -64.40 35.75
CA VAL A 5 -14.25 -63.51 34.76
C VAL A 5 -13.23 -62.44 34.42
N SER A 6 -12.66 -62.50 33.21
CA SER A 6 -11.83 -61.46 32.63
C SER A 6 -12.71 -60.36 32.02
N TRP A 7 -12.61 -59.14 32.53
CA TRP A 7 -13.21 -57.95 31.91
C TRP A 7 -12.23 -57.37 30.87
N PRO A 8 -12.66 -57.03 29.64
CA PRO A 8 -11.81 -56.29 28.72
C PRO A 8 -11.77 -54.82 29.15
N LEU A 9 -10.57 -54.27 29.29
CA LEU A 9 -10.34 -52.84 29.48
C LEU A 9 -10.59 -52.14 28.14
N ILE A 10 -11.78 -51.53 27.97
CA ILE A 10 -12.07 -50.68 26.81
C ILE A 10 -11.40 -49.33 27.05
N LEU A 11 -10.31 -49.08 26.34
CA LEU A 11 -9.69 -47.75 26.24
C LEU A 11 -10.63 -46.84 25.43
N LEU A 12 -11.37 -45.98 26.13
CA LEU A 12 -12.10 -44.87 25.53
C LEU A 12 -11.08 -43.81 25.09
N LEU A 13 -10.67 -43.88 23.82
CA LEU A 13 -10.01 -42.78 23.12
C LEU A 13 -11.04 -41.64 22.97
N SER A 14 -11.00 -40.68 23.89
CA SER A 14 -11.69 -39.40 23.72
C SER A 14 -11.01 -38.63 22.59
N LEU A 15 -11.51 -38.79 21.36
CA LEU A 15 -11.27 -37.87 20.26
C LEU A 15 -11.91 -36.53 20.64
N VAL A 16 -11.12 -35.67 21.30
CA VAL A 16 -11.43 -34.23 21.35
C VAL A 16 -11.25 -33.73 19.92
N GLY A 17 -12.36 -33.70 19.17
CA GLY A 17 -12.40 -33.02 17.89
C GLY A 17 -12.04 -31.56 18.14
N PHE A 18 -10.85 -31.15 17.69
CA PHE A 18 -10.60 -29.74 17.41
C PHE A 18 -11.60 -29.35 16.32
N GLY A 19 -12.74 -28.79 16.73
CA GLY A 19 -13.63 -28.12 15.79
C GLY A 19 -12.79 -27.10 15.04
N ALA A 20 -12.73 -27.21 13.72
CA ALA A 20 -12.12 -26.20 12.89
C ALA A 20 -12.77 -24.86 13.28
N LEU A 21 -11.99 -23.97 13.91
CA LEU A 21 -12.44 -22.61 14.16
C LEU A 21 -12.86 -22.06 12.80
N ALA A 22 -14.12 -21.64 12.69
CA ALA A 22 -14.60 -20.99 11.48
C ALA A 22 -13.65 -19.84 11.18
N GLN A 23 -13.05 -19.85 9.99
CA GLN A 23 -12.21 -18.72 9.57
C GLN A 23 -13.08 -17.45 9.64
N PRO A 24 -12.58 -16.35 10.23
CA PRO A 24 -13.35 -15.12 10.30
C PRO A 24 -13.78 -14.72 8.89
N LYS A 25 -15.06 -14.37 8.72
CA LYS A 25 -15.58 -13.86 7.45
C LYS A 25 -14.79 -12.59 7.14
N VAL A 26 -14.06 -12.60 6.04
CA VAL A 26 -13.27 -11.46 5.59
C VAL A 26 -14.24 -10.47 4.94
N PRO A 27 -14.38 -9.24 5.47
CA PRO A 27 -15.27 -8.25 4.88
C PRO A 27 -14.88 -8.02 3.41
N ALA A 28 -15.87 -8.12 2.53
CA ALA A 28 -15.71 -7.80 1.13
C ALA A 28 -15.77 -6.28 0.93
N PHE A 29 -15.27 -5.83 -0.21
CA PHE A 29 -15.35 -4.43 -0.62
C PHE A 29 -16.26 -4.29 -1.83
N THR A 30 -17.23 -3.38 -1.75
CA THR A 30 -18.04 -2.99 -2.91
C THR A 30 -17.64 -1.62 -3.40
N TYR A 31 -17.59 -1.43 -4.72
CA TYR A 31 -17.39 -0.11 -5.32
C TYR A 31 -18.53 0.84 -4.96
N LEU A 32 -18.20 2.10 -4.64
CA LEU A 32 -19.17 3.17 -4.41
C LEU A 32 -19.17 4.17 -5.59
N PRO A 33 -20.12 4.06 -6.54
CA PRO A 33 -20.13 4.89 -7.76
C PRO A 33 -20.38 6.38 -7.50
N ALA A 34 -21.00 6.74 -6.37
CA ALA A 34 -21.38 8.12 -6.08
C ALA A 34 -20.23 8.96 -5.51
N GLY A 35 -19.12 8.35 -5.08
CA GLY A 35 -17.96 9.04 -4.48
C GLY A 35 -16.76 9.21 -5.41
N SER A 36 -16.83 8.70 -6.63
CA SER A 36 -15.67 8.34 -7.47
C SER A 36 -15.41 9.27 -8.67
N VAL A 37 -15.91 10.50 -8.66
CA VAL A 37 -15.79 11.37 -9.85
C VAL A 37 -15.35 12.79 -9.52
N ALA A 38 -14.28 12.91 -8.72
CA ALA A 38 -13.41 14.06 -8.86
C ALA A 38 -12.34 13.72 -9.89
N ASP A 39 -12.25 14.54 -10.93
CA ASP A 39 -11.09 14.54 -11.82
C ASP A 39 -10.13 15.61 -11.34
N LEU A 40 -9.08 15.22 -10.62
CA LEU A 40 -8.03 16.18 -10.29
C LEU A 40 -7.26 16.61 -11.54
N ASN A 41 -7.15 15.74 -12.57
CA ASN A 41 -6.45 16.06 -13.81
C ASN A 41 -7.07 17.29 -14.47
N GLU A 42 -8.38 17.31 -14.75
CA GLU A 42 -9.04 18.49 -15.33
C GLU A 42 -8.81 19.78 -14.53
N ARG A 43 -8.72 19.69 -13.19
CA ARG A 43 -8.55 20.86 -12.33
C ARG A 43 -7.12 21.39 -12.30
N PHE A 44 -6.17 20.47 -12.22
CA PHE A 44 -4.74 20.75 -12.13
C PHE A 44 -4.05 20.60 -13.49
N ALA A 45 -4.81 20.60 -14.59
CA ALA A 45 -4.29 20.51 -15.95
C ALA A 45 -3.28 21.64 -16.27
N ASP A 46 -3.45 22.79 -15.62
CA ASP A 46 -2.56 23.95 -15.73
C ASP A 46 -1.47 23.98 -14.64
N ASP A 47 -1.48 23.04 -13.69
CA ASP A 47 -0.45 22.91 -12.68
C ASP A 47 0.64 21.94 -13.18
N PRO A 48 1.82 22.45 -13.59
CA PRO A 48 2.87 21.62 -14.15
C PRO A 48 3.51 20.67 -13.13
N ASP A 49 3.27 20.86 -11.84
CA ASP A 49 3.83 20.01 -10.79
C ASP A 49 2.84 18.92 -10.32
N PHE A 50 1.60 18.91 -10.84
CA PHE A 50 0.59 17.93 -10.46
C PHE A 50 0.60 16.72 -11.40
N GLY A 51 0.86 15.55 -10.84
CA GLY A 51 1.11 14.25 -11.49
C GLY A 51 1.99 13.42 -10.56
N GLY A 52 2.39 12.20 -10.95
CA GLY A 52 3.30 11.36 -10.17
C GLY A 52 2.83 11.17 -8.73
N ILE A 53 1.57 10.76 -8.56
CA ILE A 53 0.92 10.68 -7.26
C ILE A 53 1.39 9.42 -6.56
N SER A 54 2.18 9.55 -5.49
CA SER A 54 2.66 8.37 -4.76
C SER A 54 1.96 8.12 -3.42
N GLY A 55 1.33 9.14 -2.82
CA GLY A 55 0.74 8.98 -1.48
C GLY A 55 -0.54 9.75 -1.23
N LEU A 56 -1.40 9.16 -0.40
CA LEU A 56 -2.68 9.70 0.03
C LEU A 56 -2.89 9.44 1.53
N GLU A 57 -3.44 10.42 2.23
CA GLU A 57 -3.80 10.30 3.65
C GLU A 57 -5.03 11.16 3.98
N TYR A 58 -5.83 10.70 4.94
CA TYR A 58 -6.98 11.43 5.45
C TYR A 58 -6.95 11.56 6.98
N ASP A 59 -6.73 12.79 7.46
CA ASP A 59 -6.96 13.12 8.85
C ASP A 59 -8.47 13.27 9.09
N ARG A 60 -9.06 12.22 9.65
CA ARG A 60 -10.49 12.17 9.98
C ARG A 60 -10.92 13.21 11.02
N LEU A 61 -10.04 13.59 11.95
CA LEU A 61 -10.38 14.53 13.03
C LEU A 61 -10.41 15.96 12.51
N ALA A 62 -9.36 16.37 11.79
CA ALA A 62 -9.31 17.68 11.16
C ALA A 62 -10.13 17.74 9.85
N ARG A 63 -10.55 16.59 9.32
CA ARG A 63 -11.24 16.45 8.04
C ARG A 63 -10.40 16.99 6.88
N VAL A 64 -9.10 16.70 6.90
CA VAL A 64 -8.12 17.18 5.92
C VAL A 64 -7.54 15.99 5.16
N TRP A 65 -7.43 16.15 3.85
CA TRP A 65 -6.75 15.21 2.96
C TRP A 65 -5.38 15.73 2.59
N TYR A 66 -4.41 14.82 2.56
CA TYR A 66 -3.05 15.06 2.11
C TYR A 66 -2.76 14.15 0.92
N LEU A 67 -2.21 14.74 -0.13
CA LEU A 67 -1.74 14.03 -1.31
C LEU A 67 -0.31 14.48 -1.59
N VAL A 68 0.59 13.54 -1.84
CA VAL A 68 1.99 13.84 -2.17
C VAL A 68 2.32 13.34 -3.57
N THR A 69 3.17 14.09 -4.26
CA THR A 69 3.72 13.71 -5.56
C THR A 69 5.22 13.40 -5.46
N ASP A 70 5.71 12.42 -6.21
CA ASP A 70 7.14 12.09 -6.30
C ASP A 70 7.94 13.18 -7.04
N GLY A 71 7.29 13.88 -7.97
CA GLY A 71 7.87 15.00 -8.72
C GLY A 71 8.46 14.61 -10.07
N GLU A 72 8.20 15.45 -11.08
CA GLU A 72 8.79 15.30 -12.40
C GLU A 72 10.26 15.77 -12.39
N LYS A 73 11.14 15.02 -13.06
CA LYS A 73 12.56 15.34 -13.15
C LYS A 73 12.76 16.59 -14.02
N ASN A 74 13.27 17.66 -13.42
CA ASN A 74 13.55 18.91 -14.13
C ASN A 74 14.86 18.83 -14.95
N ALA A 75 15.17 19.88 -15.70
CA ALA A 75 16.40 19.95 -16.52
C ALA A 75 17.72 19.92 -15.71
N ALA A 76 17.68 20.30 -14.42
CA ALA A 76 18.82 20.19 -13.51
C ALA A 76 18.95 18.78 -12.90
N GLY A 77 17.94 17.92 -13.10
CA GLY A 77 17.88 16.56 -12.57
C GLY A 77 17.19 16.44 -11.21
N ASP A 78 16.62 17.51 -10.65
CA ASP A 78 15.86 17.44 -9.39
C ASP A 78 14.44 16.93 -9.63
N ARG A 79 13.90 16.18 -8.67
CA ARG A 79 12.51 15.67 -8.62
C ARG A 79 11.80 16.20 -7.39
N PHE A 80 11.38 17.47 -7.41
CA PHE A 80 10.78 18.07 -6.22
C PHE A 80 9.40 17.50 -5.93
N SER A 81 9.18 17.09 -4.69
CA SER A 81 7.87 16.62 -4.24
C SER A 81 6.98 17.77 -3.79
N TYR A 82 5.68 17.62 -4.01
CA TYR A 82 4.67 18.60 -3.64
C TYR A 82 3.59 17.96 -2.77
N LEU A 83 3.19 18.68 -1.73
CA LEU A 83 2.07 18.33 -0.86
C LEU A 83 0.85 19.16 -1.26
N TYR A 84 -0.23 18.47 -1.59
CA TYR A 84 -1.54 19.05 -1.82
C TYR A 84 -2.43 18.75 -0.60
N THR A 85 -3.06 19.78 -0.05
CA THR A 85 -3.89 19.70 1.16
C THR A 85 -5.30 20.16 0.86
N PHE A 86 -6.30 19.34 1.18
CA PHE A 86 -7.70 19.64 0.87
C PHE A 86 -8.60 19.53 2.11
N SER A 87 -9.44 20.53 2.36
CA SER A 87 -10.47 20.45 3.39
C SER A 87 -11.67 19.63 2.90
N SER A 88 -12.28 18.88 3.80
CA SER A 88 -13.51 18.12 3.58
C SER A 88 -14.62 18.45 4.58
N GLU A 89 -14.54 19.61 5.24
CA GLU A 89 -15.52 20.07 6.22
C GLU A 89 -16.94 20.15 5.63
N SER A 90 -17.08 20.58 4.38
CA SER A 90 -18.37 20.85 3.73
C SER A 90 -19.01 19.68 2.98
N THR A 91 -18.33 18.52 2.88
CA THR A 91 -18.60 17.53 1.83
C THR A 91 -18.71 16.09 2.34
N SER A 92 -19.24 15.89 3.56
CA SER A 92 -19.38 14.56 4.17
C SER A 92 -18.07 13.77 4.28
N GLY A 93 -16.92 14.45 4.26
CA GLY A 93 -15.60 13.89 4.54
C GLY A 93 -14.80 13.48 3.31
N PHE A 94 -15.40 13.47 2.11
CA PHE A 94 -14.64 13.48 0.86
C PHE A 94 -14.36 14.94 0.52
N PRO A 95 -13.16 15.38 0.19
CA PRO A 95 -12.85 16.80 0.11
C PRO A 95 -13.50 17.47 -1.10
N ASP A 96 -13.70 18.78 -1.01
CA ASP A 96 -13.83 19.59 -2.23
C ASP A 96 -12.44 19.72 -2.85
N TRP A 97 -12.14 18.75 -3.70
CA TRP A 97 -10.93 18.64 -4.49
C TRP A 97 -10.58 19.91 -5.30
N ARG A 98 -11.51 20.87 -5.45
CA ARG A 98 -11.31 22.13 -6.17
C ARG A 98 -10.60 23.22 -5.37
N SER A 99 -10.45 23.06 -4.05
CA SER A 99 -10.01 24.10 -3.10
C SER A 99 -8.67 23.81 -2.38
N GLY A 100 -7.84 22.93 -2.94
CA GLY A 100 -6.60 22.50 -2.32
C GLY A 100 -5.51 23.58 -2.24
N GLN A 101 -4.73 23.54 -1.16
CA GLN A 101 -3.47 24.28 -1.03
C GLN A 101 -2.31 23.40 -1.51
N LYS A 102 -1.31 24.02 -2.14
CA LYS A 102 -0.09 23.35 -2.60
C LYS A 102 1.12 23.89 -1.87
N ALA A 103 2.02 23.01 -1.46
CA ALA A 103 3.30 23.36 -0.89
C ALA A 103 4.42 22.52 -1.52
N LYS A 104 5.49 23.19 -1.97
CA LYS A 104 6.74 22.53 -2.35
C LYS A 104 7.43 22.00 -1.09
N LEU A 105 7.83 20.74 -1.10
CA LEU A 105 8.52 20.13 0.03
C LEU A 105 10.04 20.29 -0.08
N PRO A 106 10.77 20.33 1.06
CA PRO A 106 12.23 20.30 1.09
C PRO A 106 12.79 18.87 0.96
N ILE A 107 12.05 18.00 0.25
CA ILE A 107 12.41 16.61 -0.08
C ILE A 107 12.14 16.40 -1.57
N GLN A 108 12.65 15.31 -2.11
CA GLN A 108 12.49 14.90 -3.50
C GLN A 108 11.92 13.48 -3.53
N SER A 109 11.30 13.04 -4.63
CA SER A 109 10.86 11.64 -4.83
C SER A 109 10.14 11.02 -3.62
N ALA A 110 9.18 11.74 -3.06
CA ALA A 110 8.39 11.27 -1.94
C ALA A 110 7.42 10.18 -2.41
N GLU A 111 7.54 8.98 -1.83
CA GLU A 111 6.74 7.82 -2.24
C GLU A 111 5.56 7.54 -1.33
N SER A 112 5.46 8.20 -0.18
CA SER A 112 4.32 8.03 0.71
C SER A 112 4.10 9.24 1.60
N VAL A 113 2.87 9.40 2.07
CA VAL A 113 2.52 10.35 3.13
C VAL A 113 1.59 9.68 4.13
N ARG A 114 1.86 9.88 5.43
CA ARG A 114 1.00 9.45 6.54
C ARG A 114 0.85 10.54 7.59
N TYR A 115 -0.28 10.55 8.27
CA TYR A 115 -0.58 11.53 9.31
C TYR A 115 -0.78 10.83 10.66
N SER A 116 -0.05 11.27 11.69
CA SER A 116 -0.27 10.81 13.06
C SER A 116 0.00 11.94 14.04
N GLY A 117 -0.96 12.21 14.92
CA GLY A 117 -0.78 13.12 16.06
C GLY A 117 -0.30 14.54 15.72
N GLY A 118 -0.74 15.12 14.59
CA GLY A 118 -0.30 16.45 14.15
C GLY A 118 1.04 16.47 13.39
N THR A 119 1.58 15.31 13.04
CA THR A 119 2.81 15.15 12.29
C THR A 119 2.54 14.40 10.98
N LEU A 120 3.09 14.90 9.88
CA LEU A 120 3.14 14.17 8.61
C LEU A 120 4.45 13.40 8.52
N TYR A 121 4.40 12.20 7.96
CA TYR A 121 5.54 11.32 7.75
C TYR A 121 5.62 10.95 6.28
N PHE A 122 6.85 10.81 5.78
CA PHE A 122 7.12 10.58 4.36
C PHE A 122 8.18 9.50 4.20
N THR A 123 8.02 8.66 3.18
CA THR A 123 9.13 7.90 2.57
C THR A 123 9.61 8.64 1.34
N VAL A 124 10.88 8.48 1.03
CA VAL A 124 11.53 9.07 -0.15
C VAL A 124 12.39 8.00 -0.81
N GLU A 125 12.28 7.85 -2.13
CA GLU A 125 13.21 7.05 -2.94
C GLU A 125 14.24 7.96 -3.65
N ASP A 126 15.52 7.90 -3.27
CA ASP A 126 16.57 8.64 -3.96
C ASP A 126 17.22 7.75 -5.05
N ASP A 127 17.51 8.35 -6.21
CA ASP A 127 18.38 7.77 -7.24
C ASP A 127 19.79 7.48 -6.68
N LYS A 128 20.14 8.06 -5.53
CA LYS A 128 21.44 7.95 -4.84
C LYS A 128 21.35 7.09 -3.57
N SER A 129 22.47 6.49 -3.17
CA SER A 129 22.55 5.67 -1.95
C SER A 129 22.72 6.53 -0.67
N PRO A 130 22.01 6.25 0.44
CA PRO A 130 20.97 5.21 0.56
C PRO A 130 19.73 5.58 -0.26
N HIS A 131 19.18 4.59 -0.98
CA HIS A 131 18.04 4.75 -1.90
C HIS A 131 16.75 5.13 -1.19
N GLU A 132 16.75 5.17 0.14
CA GLU A 132 15.58 5.38 0.96
C GLU A 132 15.89 6.33 2.11
N SER A 133 14.95 7.24 2.37
CA SER A 133 14.99 8.09 3.55
C SER A 133 13.58 8.35 4.06
N PHE A 134 13.48 8.54 5.37
CA PHE A 134 12.22 8.79 6.04
C PHE A 134 12.27 10.17 6.65
N PHE A 135 11.20 10.93 6.48
CA PHE A 135 11.10 12.29 7.00
C PHE A 135 9.82 12.45 7.79
N ARG A 136 9.84 13.40 8.71
CA ARG A 136 8.63 13.93 9.33
C ARG A 136 8.56 15.44 9.17
N ARG A 137 7.34 15.96 9.12
CA ARG A 137 7.00 17.37 9.17
C ARG A 137 6.06 17.61 10.35
N ASP A 138 6.52 18.34 11.35
CA ASP A 138 5.68 18.68 12.50
C ASP A 138 4.58 19.69 12.14
N GLY A 139 3.66 19.94 13.07
CA GLY A 139 2.57 20.91 12.88
C GLY A 139 3.02 22.36 12.72
N GLN A 140 4.28 22.70 13.00
CA GLN A 140 4.87 24.02 12.73
C GLN A 140 5.51 24.09 11.34
N GLY A 141 5.60 22.96 10.64
CA GLY A 141 6.19 22.84 9.31
C GLY A 141 7.67 22.49 9.31
N THR A 142 8.26 22.17 10.47
CA THR A 142 9.66 21.76 10.57
C THR A 142 9.85 20.37 9.98
N PHE A 143 10.72 20.24 9.00
CA PHE A 143 11.13 18.95 8.45
C PHE A 143 12.32 18.37 9.23
N SER A 144 12.29 17.07 9.49
CA SER A 144 13.39 16.33 10.13
C SER A 144 13.51 14.93 9.53
N ALA A 145 14.73 14.51 9.24
CA ALA A 145 15.00 13.12 8.87
C ALA A 145 14.82 12.19 10.08
N LEU A 146 14.31 10.99 9.84
CA LEU A 146 14.23 9.91 10.79
C LEU A 146 15.42 8.98 10.60
N ALA A 147 16.07 8.62 11.70
CA ALA A 147 17.26 7.76 11.69
C ALA A 147 16.87 6.28 11.54
N ILE A 148 16.26 5.91 10.41
CA ILE A 148 15.87 4.53 10.14
C ILE A 148 17.07 3.75 9.61
N GLN A 149 17.40 2.66 10.29
CA GLN A 149 18.43 1.72 9.83
C GLN A 149 17.75 0.56 9.10
N SER A 150 17.89 0.54 7.77
CA SER A 150 17.50 -0.59 6.92
C SER A 150 18.72 -1.51 6.71
N THR A 151 18.55 -2.81 6.94
CA THR A 151 19.61 -3.82 6.76
C THR A 151 19.61 -4.46 5.37
N TYR A 152 18.65 -4.10 4.50
CA TYR A 152 18.47 -4.65 3.16
C TYR A 152 18.89 -3.60 2.13
N LEU A 153 20.07 -3.80 1.53
CA LEU A 153 20.80 -2.75 0.81
C LEU A 153 20.62 -2.76 -0.73
N ARG A 154 19.61 -3.42 -1.31
CA ARG A 154 19.64 -3.74 -2.75
C ARG A 154 18.27 -3.88 -3.42
N ASP A 155 17.29 -3.07 -3.11
CA ASP A 155 15.90 -3.18 -3.55
C ASP A 155 15.41 -1.81 -4.05
N ARG A 156 14.31 -1.78 -4.82
CA ARG A 156 13.73 -0.55 -5.41
C ARG A 156 13.00 0.32 -4.36
N GLY A 157 13.64 0.60 -3.22
CA GLY A 157 13.12 1.52 -2.22
C GLY A 157 11.88 1.03 -1.43
N PHE A 158 11.17 1.99 -0.83
CA PHE A 158 9.93 1.82 -0.08
C PHE A 158 8.84 2.71 -0.69
N GLU A 159 7.82 2.08 -1.26
CA GLU A 159 6.68 2.77 -1.91
C GLU A 159 5.57 3.17 -0.91
N SER A 160 5.81 2.96 0.39
CA SER A 160 4.73 3.00 1.37
C SER A 160 5.21 3.17 2.81
N LEU A 161 4.32 3.64 3.66
CA LEU A 161 4.59 3.84 5.09
C LEU A 161 3.33 3.55 5.90
N ILE A 162 3.50 3.05 7.12
CA ILE A 162 2.48 3.06 8.17
C ILE A 162 3.09 3.69 9.41
N VAL A 163 2.31 4.54 10.06
CA VAL A 163 2.67 5.16 11.35
C VAL A 163 1.66 4.72 12.39
N GLU A 164 2.13 4.06 13.43
CA GLU A 164 1.31 3.62 14.56
C GLU A 164 1.09 4.78 15.55
N PRO A 165 0.05 4.71 16.41
CA PRO A 165 -0.23 5.76 17.39
C PRO A 165 0.89 6.02 18.40
N ASP A 166 1.73 5.02 18.69
CA ASP A 166 2.91 5.14 19.55
C ASP A 166 4.15 5.68 18.82
N GLY A 167 4.04 5.92 17.50
CA GLY A 167 5.11 6.39 16.65
C GLY A 167 5.95 5.28 16.01
N ALA A 168 5.64 4.01 16.27
CA ALA A 168 6.27 2.90 15.55
C ALA A 168 5.95 2.98 14.06
N LEU A 169 6.87 2.50 13.24
CA LEU A 169 6.83 2.63 11.78
C LEU A 169 6.86 1.26 11.13
N TRP A 170 6.02 1.06 10.13
CA TRP A 170 6.11 -0.09 9.24
C TRP A 170 6.27 0.36 7.80
N SER A 171 7.03 -0.42 7.03
CA SER A 171 7.12 -0.22 5.59
C SER A 171 7.48 -1.53 4.91
N ILE A 172 7.08 -1.67 3.65
CA ILE A 172 7.32 -2.87 2.85
C ILE A 172 8.05 -2.49 1.56
N ARG A 173 8.97 -3.35 1.13
CA ARG A 173 9.74 -3.11 -0.10
C ARG A 173 8.88 -3.31 -1.33
N GLU A 174 9.14 -2.57 -2.40
CA GLU A 174 8.42 -2.77 -3.67
C GLU A 174 8.62 -4.19 -4.21
N ARG A 175 9.87 -4.67 -4.20
CA ARG A 175 10.31 -5.90 -4.86
C ARG A 175 11.32 -6.69 -4.01
N PRO A 176 11.51 -7.99 -4.27
CA PRO A 176 12.60 -8.75 -3.66
C PRO A 176 13.95 -8.09 -3.98
N GLY A 177 14.87 -8.09 -3.02
CA GLY A 177 16.18 -7.47 -3.21
C GLY A 177 16.98 -8.08 -4.38
N GLN A 178 17.74 -7.26 -5.07
CA GLN A 178 18.61 -7.59 -6.19
C GLN A 178 19.70 -8.61 -5.80
N GLU A 179 20.11 -9.41 -6.79
CA GLU A 179 21.29 -10.28 -6.68
C GLU A 179 22.58 -9.45 -6.73
N ARG A 180 22.62 -8.42 -7.59
CA ARG A 180 23.75 -7.52 -7.82
C ARG A 180 23.23 -6.10 -8.13
N PRO A 181 23.99 -5.03 -7.87
CA PRO A 181 23.56 -3.67 -8.20
C PRO A 181 23.10 -3.54 -9.64
N GLY A 182 21.88 -3.06 -9.86
CA GLY A 182 21.28 -2.87 -11.18
C GLY A 182 20.83 -4.16 -11.88
N GLN A 183 20.88 -5.31 -11.19
CA GLN A 183 20.38 -6.58 -11.70
C GLN A 183 19.28 -7.10 -10.77
N GLU A 184 18.03 -6.82 -11.14
CA GLU A 184 16.86 -7.41 -10.51
C GLU A 184 16.96 -8.94 -10.53
N ARG A 185 16.51 -9.58 -9.45
CA ARG A 185 16.37 -11.04 -9.44
C ARG A 185 15.26 -11.44 -10.40
N PRO A 186 15.38 -12.60 -11.08
CA PRO A 186 14.22 -13.19 -11.73
C PRO A 186 13.11 -13.40 -10.70
N GLU A 187 11.93 -12.87 -10.98
CA GLU A 187 10.78 -12.92 -10.06
C GLU A 187 10.33 -14.33 -9.71
N GLN A 188 10.60 -15.26 -10.62
CA GLN A 188 10.27 -16.68 -10.50
C GLN A 188 11.07 -17.39 -9.39
N THR A 189 11.96 -16.68 -8.70
CA THR A 189 12.72 -17.22 -7.57
C THR A 189 11.86 -17.49 -6.35
N GLY A 190 10.66 -16.87 -6.23
CA GLY A 190 9.79 -17.03 -5.05
C GLY A 190 10.40 -16.42 -3.78
N GLU A 191 11.39 -15.54 -3.92
CA GLU A 191 12.00 -14.84 -2.80
C GLU A 191 10.98 -13.89 -2.14
N PRO A 192 10.92 -13.86 -0.80
CA PRO A 192 9.98 -12.99 -0.11
C PRO A 192 10.40 -11.52 -0.21
N VAL A 193 9.39 -10.67 -0.21
CA VAL A 193 9.53 -9.26 0.12
C VAL A 193 9.54 -9.11 1.64
N TYR A 194 10.18 -8.08 2.18
CA TYR A 194 10.23 -7.87 3.62
C TYR A 194 9.36 -6.69 4.06
N LEU A 195 8.43 -6.98 4.98
CA LEU A 195 7.75 -5.98 5.80
C LEU A 195 8.62 -5.71 7.02
N LEU A 196 9.05 -4.47 7.17
CA LEU A 196 9.98 -4.02 8.20
C LEU A 196 9.24 -3.18 9.23
N HIS A 197 9.66 -3.32 10.49
CA HIS A 197 9.06 -2.66 11.64
C HIS A 197 10.16 -1.99 12.47
N TRP A 198 9.95 -0.74 12.82
CA TRP A 198 10.84 0.03 13.69
C TRP A 198 10.06 0.68 14.82
N ASP A 199 10.74 0.93 15.94
CA ASP A 199 10.22 1.79 17.00
C ASP A 199 10.22 3.28 16.57
N GLU A 200 9.73 4.15 17.44
CA GLU A 200 9.62 5.59 17.18
C GLU A 200 10.97 6.31 17.01
N LYS A 201 12.07 5.64 17.35
CA LYS A 201 13.45 6.11 17.22
C LYS A 201 14.15 5.57 15.97
N GLY A 202 13.49 4.71 15.19
CA GLY A 202 14.07 4.05 14.03
C GLY A 202 14.88 2.79 14.36
N THR A 203 14.76 2.26 15.59
CA THR A 203 15.39 1.00 15.98
C THR A 203 14.61 -0.16 15.35
N PRO A 204 15.27 -1.08 14.62
CA PRO A 204 14.59 -2.24 14.04
C PRO A 204 14.00 -3.16 15.12
N LEU A 205 12.72 -3.49 15.00
CA LEU A 205 11.99 -4.40 15.90
C LEU A 205 11.76 -5.77 15.24
N ASP A 206 11.22 -5.76 14.02
CA ASP A 206 10.87 -6.96 13.26
C ASP A 206 11.18 -6.81 11.77
N SER A 207 11.45 -7.95 11.14
CA SER A 207 11.45 -8.12 9.68
C SER A 207 10.65 -9.38 9.39
N LEU A 208 9.58 -9.22 8.62
CA LEU A 208 8.60 -10.25 8.33
C LEU A 208 8.59 -10.52 6.83
N ARG A 209 8.50 -11.80 6.48
CA ARG A 209 8.39 -12.22 5.08
C ARG A 209 6.97 -11.99 4.59
N TYR A 210 6.86 -11.30 3.46
CA TYR A 210 5.64 -11.14 2.68
C TYR A 210 5.78 -11.95 1.39
N PRO A 211 4.86 -12.91 1.12
CA PRO A 211 4.89 -13.67 -0.12
C PRO A 211 4.24 -12.86 -1.23
N LEU A 212 5.06 -12.23 -2.08
CA LEU A 212 4.59 -11.51 -3.26
C LEU A 212 3.89 -12.46 -4.24
N ASP A 213 2.72 -12.09 -4.76
CA ASP A 213 2.01 -12.91 -5.74
C ASP A 213 2.58 -12.72 -7.15
N VAL A 214 3.60 -13.50 -7.50
CA VAL A 214 4.27 -13.44 -8.81
C VAL A 214 3.38 -13.84 -10.00
N ASN A 215 2.12 -14.27 -9.78
CA ASN A 215 1.20 -14.73 -10.82
C ASN A 215 -0.01 -13.82 -11.02
N SER A 216 -0.07 -12.65 -10.38
CA SER A 216 -1.26 -11.78 -10.44
C SER A 216 -1.46 -11.04 -11.77
N CYS A 217 -0.49 -11.13 -12.70
CA CYS A 217 -0.58 -10.53 -14.03
C CYS A 217 -1.74 -11.09 -14.87
N ALA A 218 -2.56 -10.22 -15.45
CA ALA A 218 -3.70 -10.62 -16.28
C ALA A 218 -3.73 -9.90 -17.65
N PRO A 219 -3.92 -10.62 -18.78
CA PRO A 219 -3.85 -12.08 -18.88
C PRO A 219 -2.46 -12.60 -18.47
N ALA A 220 -2.31 -13.89 -18.17
CA ALA A 220 -0.98 -14.43 -17.86
C ALA A 220 -0.02 -14.23 -19.05
N GLY A 221 1.21 -13.80 -18.78
CA GLY A 221 2.21 -13.52 -19.80
C GLY A 221 3.53 -13.01 -19.20
N PRO A 222 4.57 -12.78 -20.02
CA PRO A 222 5.80 -12.13 -19.57
C PRO A 222 5.50 -10.79 -18.87
N SER A 223 6.19 -10.55 -17.77
CA SER A 223 6.01 -9.40 -16.89
C SER A 223 7.36 -8.71 -16.64
N ASN A 224 7.35 -7.39 -16.45
CA ASN A 224 8.50 -6.65 -15.87
C ASN A 224 8.55 -6.78 -14.36
N GLY A 225 7.45 -7.27 -13.80
CA GLY A 225 7.38 -7.80 -12.49
C GLY A 225 6.35 -7.23 -11.57
N ASN A 226 5.92 -8.09 -10.67
CA ASN A 226 5.12 -7.80 -9.53
C ASN A 226 5.87 -6.89 -8.58
N GLY A 227 5.18 -5.87 -8.11
CA GLY A 227 5.67 -4.94 -7.11
C GLY A 227 4.56 -4.52 -6.18
N ILE A 228 4.93 -4.14 -4.98
CA ILE A 228 4.00 -3.55 -4.01
C ILE A 228 4.05 -2.05 -4.19
N SER A 229 2.90 -1.43 -4.46
CA SER A 229 2.79 0.03 -4.57
C SER A 229 2.25 0.69 -3.31
N GLU A 230 1.63 -0.05 -2.38
CA GLU A 230 1.10 0.56 -1.16
C GLU A 230 0.83 -0.48 -0.05
N ILE A 231 0.93 -0.06 1.21
CA ILE A 231 0.50 -0.81 2.39
C ILE A 231 -0.28 0.09 3.37
N LEU A 232 -1.35 -0.47 3.94
CA LEU A 232 -2.17 0.20 4.93
C LEU A 232 -2.51 -0.72 6.10
N ARG A 233 -2.45 -0.18 7.32
CA ARG A 233 -2.97 -0.87 8.51
C ARG A 233 -4.50 -1.01 8.39
N ASP A 234 -5.01 -2.23 8.49
CA ASP A 234 -6.46 -2.49 8.46
C ASP A 234 -7.04 -2.68 9.85
N THR A 235 -6.48 -3.62 10.61
CA THR A 235 -6.78 -3.84 12.03
C THR A 235 -5.48 -4.13 12.77
N ASP A 236 -5.53 -4.30 14.09
CA ASP A 236 -4.36 -4.56 14.93
C ASP A 236 -3.45 -5.70 14.41
N SER A 237 -4.03 -6.69 13.73
CA SER A 237 -3.31 -7.87 13.21
C SER A 237 -3.39 -8.03 11.70
N THR A 238 -3.95 -7.06 10.97
CA THR A 238 -4.13 -7.16 9.52
C THR A 238 -3.66 -5.92 8.78
N PHE A 239 -3.18 -6.14 7.57
CA PHE A 239 -2.78 -5.12 6.61
C PHE A 239 -3.53 -5.29 5.31
N LEU A 240 -3.67 -4.20 4.57
CA LEU A 240 -4.00 -4.20 3.16
C LEU A 240 -2.74 -3.92 2.36
N VAL A 241 -2.51 -4.70 1.31
CA VAL A 241 -1.36 -4.54 0.42
C VAL A 241 -1.87 -4.38 -1.00
N LEU A 242 -1.40 -3.34 -1.67
CA LEU A 242 -1.69 -3.09 -3.08
C LEU A 242 -0.52 -3.63 -3.90
N GLU A 243 -0.77 -4.70 -4.64
CA GLU A 243 0.20 -5.26 -5.58
C GLU A 243 -0.14 -4.84 -7.00
N ARG A 244 0.90 -4.68 -7.83
CA ARG A 244 0.77 -4.37 -9.24
C ARG A 244 1.64 -5.28 -10.09
N CYS A 245 1.16 -5.59 -11.29
CA CYS A 245 1.96 -6.23 -12.34
C CYS A 245 1.81 -5.50 -13.68
N THR A 246 2.91 -5.33 -14.41
CA THR A 246 2.90 -4.90 -15.82
C THR A 246 3.09 -6.07 -16.78
N ASN A 247 2.06 -6.39 -17.55
CA ASN A 247 2.10 -7.41 -18.58
C ASN A 247 2.73 -6.88 -19.89
N LEU A 248 3.74 -7.58 -20.37
CA LEU A 248 4.53 -7.29 -21.58
C LEU A 248 4.11 -8.09 -22.82
N ALA A 249 3.21 -9.06 -22.67
CA ALA A 249 2.80 -9.98 -23.74
C ALA A 249 1.96 -9.33 -24.84
N GLU A 250 1.43 -8.14 -24.56
CA GLU A 250 0.45 -7.44 -25.38
C GLU A 250 1.08 -6.23 -26.06
N PRO A 251 0.63 -5.83 -27.27
CA PRO A 251 1.12 -4.62 -27.97
C PRO A 251 0.81 -3.30 -27.23
N VAL A 252 0.06 -3.40 -26.13
CA VAL A 252 -0.47 -2.36 -25.25
C VAL A 252 -0.26 -2.88 -23.82
N LEU A 253 0.61 -2.25 -23.03
CA LEU A 253 1.04 -2.75 -21.72
C LEU A 253 -0.11 -2.76 -20.71
N LYS A 254 -0.65 -3.92 -20.31
CA LYS A 254 -1.75 -3.96 -19.33
C LYS A 254 -1.18 -4.00 -17.92
N ASN A 255 -1.59 -3.04 -17.08
CA ASN A 255 -1.31 -3.10 -15.64
C ASN A 255 -2.47 -3.81 -14.94
N THR A 256 -2.15 -4.77 -14.09
CA THR A 256 -3.07 -5.38 -13.13
C THR A 256 -2.77 -4.81 -11.76
N VAL A 257 -3.81 -4.47 -11.00
CA VAL A 257 -3.68 -4.10 -9.59
C VAL A 257 -4.56 -5.03 -8.76
N VAL A 258 -3.98 -5.60 -7.70
CA VAL A 258 -4.68 -6.50 -6.79
C VAL A 258 -4.56 -5.99 -5.36
N LEU A 259 -5.70 -5.85 -4.70
CA LEU A 259 -5.76 -5.52 -3.28
C LEU A 259 -5.83 -6.81 -2.46
N TYR A 260 -4.77 -7.09 -1.71
CA TYR A 260 -4.73 -8.23 -0.78
C TYR A 260 -4.98 -7.79 0.65
N ARG A 261 -5.60 -8.66 1.44
CA ARG A 261 -5.55 -8.60 2.90
C ARG A 261 -4.52 -9.59 3.43
N PHE A 262 -3.61 -9.10 4.26
CA PHE A 262 -2.51 -9.85 4.87
C PHE A 262 -2.71 -9.92 6.39
N TYR A 263 -2.44 -11.08 6.99
CA TYR A 263 -2.66 -11.35 8.42
C TYR A 263 -1.34 -11.67 9.11
N LEU A 264 -1.09 -11.05 10.27
CA LEU A 264 0.00 -11.43 11.16
C LEU A 264 -0.42 -12.63 12.03
N THR A 265 -0.08 -13.83 11.60
CA THR A 265 -0.15 -15.02 12.47
C THR A 265 1.19 -15.20 13.20
N GLY A 266 1.15 -15.36 14.53
CA GLY A 266 2.34 -15.44 15.39
C GLY A 266 3.41 -16.46 15.00
N THR A 267 4.58 -16.31 15.63
CA THR A 267 5.80 -17.08 15.35
C THR A 267 5.60 -18.60 15.44
N ARG A 268 5.97 -19.36 14.40
CA ARG A 268 6.39 -20.76 14.60
C ARG A 268 7.72 -20.73 15.35
N ARG A 269 7.89 -21.60 16.35
CA ARG A 269 9.12 -21.69 17.16
C ARG A 269 10.36 -21.68 16.24
N GLY A 270 11.16 -20.61 16.32
CA GLY A 270 12.43 -20.48 15.59
C GLY A 270 12.35 -19.87 14.18
N GLN A 271 11.16 -19.57 13.65
CA GLN A 271 11.00 -18.84 12.39
C GLN A 271 9.88 -17.80 12.57
N LYS A 272 10.21 -16.50 12.46
CA LYS A 272 9.21 -15.42 12.28
C LYS A 272 8.60 -15.55 10.88
N GLU A 273 7.88 -16.65 10.66
CA GLU A 273 7.21 -16.94 9.41
C GLU A 273 5.72 -16.76 9.65
N VAL A 274 5.18 -15.70 9.04
CA VAL A 274 3.76 -15.38 9.06
C VAL A 274 3.12 -16.16 7.93
N ALA A 275 2.16 -17.03 8.26
CA ALA A 275 1.36 -17.72 7.28
C ALA A 275 0.38 -16.69 6.69
N ALA A 276 0.76 -16.10 5.55
CA ALA A 276 -0.09 -15.21 4.80
C ALA A 276 -1.19 -16.04 4.12
N GLU A 277 -2.44 -15.66 4.33
CA GLU A 277 -3.49 -15.95 3.37
C GLU A 277 -3.76 -14.67 2.59
N LEU A 278 -3.25 -14.60 1.37
CA LEU A 278 -3.59 -13.55 0.44
C LEU A 278 -5.03 -13.76 -0.03
N ARG A 279 -5.93 -12.88 0.37
CA ARG A 279 -7.28 -12.86 -0.18
C ARG A 279 -7.44 -11.64 -1.07
N PRO A 280 -7.63 -11.81 -2.39
CA PRO A 280 -7.95 -10.69 -3.25
C PRO A 280 -9.32 -10.13 -2.81
N LEU A 281 -9.30 -8.88 -2.37
CA LEU A 281 -10.49 -8.12 -1.97
C LEU A 281 -11.06 -7.33 -3.15
N LEU A 282 -10.17 -6.95 -4.05
CA LEU A 282 -10.45 -6.41 -5.36
C LEU A 282 -9.38 -6.98 -6.29
N ASP A 283 -9.81 -7.83 -7.22
CA ASP A 283 -9.00 -8.17 -8.38
C ASP A 283 -9.47 -7.28 -9.52
N ALA A 284 -8.75 -6.17 -9.71
CA ALA A 284 -9.06 -5.18 -10.73
C ALA A 284 -8.00 -5.24 -11.81
N HIS A 285 -8.33 -5.93 -12.88
CA HIS A 285 -7.58 -5.86 -14.12
C HIS A 285 -7.92 -4.58 -14.88
N TYR A 286 -7.04 -4.25 -15.81
CA TYR A 286 -7.29 -3.22 -16.80
C TYR A 286 -8.70 -3.32 -17.42
N GLY A 287 -9.51 -2.27 -17.23
CA GLY A 287 -10.91 -2.20 -17.69
C GLY A 287 -11.98 -2.65 -16.69
N GLN A 288 -11.60 -3.10 -15.48
CA GLN A 288 -12.52 -3.44 -14.39
C GLN A 288 -12.65 -2.31 -13.36
N VAL A 289 -11.70 -1.38 -13.33
CA VAL A 289 -11.87 -0.06 -12.69
C VAL A 289 -12.57 0.91 -13.65
N PRO A 290 -13.34 1.87 -13.13
CA PRO A 290 -14.18 2.79 -13.91
C PRO A 290 -13.39 3.87 -14.69
N PHE A 291 -12.06 3.81 -14.66
CA PHE A 291 -11.14 4.74 -15.33
C PHE A 291 -9.86 4.02 -15.79
N ASN A 292 -9.01 4.75 -16.51
CA ASN A 292 -7.76 4.27 -17.12
C ASN A 292 -6.51 4.80 -16.39
N PRO A 293 -6.12 4.22 -15.24
CA PRO A 293 -4.89 4.64 -14.55
C PRO A 293 -3.64 4.22 -15.34
N ASP A 294 -2.53 4.95 -15.19
CA ASP A 294 -1.22 4.34 -15.45
C ASP A 294 -0.88 3.45 -14.26
N ASN A 295 -1.09 3.95 -13.04
CA ASN A 295 -0.99 3.14 -11.83
C ASN A 295 -2.03 3.50 -10.75
N LEU A 296 -2.17 2.66 -9.73
CA LEU A 296 -2.81 3.02 -8.47
C LEU A 296 -1.73 3.07 -7.39
N GLU A 297 -1.47 4.27 -6.89
CA GLU A 297 -0.40 4.59 -5.95
C GLU A 297 -0.97 5.57 -4.92
N GLY A 298 -0.93 5.20 -3.65
CA GLY A 298 -1.67 5.86 -2.56
C GLY A 298 -2.99 5.19 -2.20
N MET A 299 -3.11 4.83 -0.92
CA MET A 299 -4.30 4.21 -0.33
C MET A 299 -4.46 4.65 1.13
N CYS A 300 -5.66 5.08 1.52
CA CYS A 300 -5.95 5.39 2.92
C CYS A 300 -7.40 5.07 3.30
N TRP A 301 -7.68 5.06 4.60
CA TRP A 301 -9.06 5.01 5.08
C TRP A 301 -9.73 6.36 4.89
N GLY A 302 -10.88 6.36 4.24
CA GLY A 302 -11.72 7.54 4.05
C GLY A 302 -12.77 7.76 5.14
N PRO A 303 -13.68 8.73 4.96
CA PRO A 303 -14.80 8.97 5.85
C PRO A 303 -15.76 7.78 5.88
N ARG A 304 -16.37 7.52 7.04
CA ARG A 304 -17.41 6.49 7.12
C ARG A 304 -18.63 6.90 6.30
N THR A 305 -19.31 5.92 5.70
CA THR A 305 -20.61 6.14 5.04
C THR A 305 -21.64 6.66 6.05
N PRO A 306 -22.77 7.24 5.61
CA PRO A 306 -23.87 7.60 6.54
C PRO A 306 -24.38 6.43 7.39
N ALA A 307 -24.25 5.20 6.87
CA ALA A 307 -24.56 3.96 7.59
C ALA A 307 -23.46 3.50 8.55
N GLY A 308 -22.32 4.20 8.62
CA GLY A 308 -21.21 3.92 9.53
C GLY A 308 -20.15 2.95 8.98
N GLN A 309 -20.29 2.46 7.75
CA GLN A 309 -19.34 1.54 7.12
C GLN A 309 -18.00 2.23 6.85
N ARG A 310 -16.91 1.45 6.88
CA ARG A 310 -15.58 1.95 6.52
C ARG A 310 -15.50 2.13 5.01
N THR A 311 -14.77 3.16 4.58
CA THR A 311 -14.44 3.34 3.16
C THR A 311 -12.93 3.27 2.97
N LEU A 312 -12.48 2.52 1.97
CA LEU A 312 -11.11 2.54 1.51
C LEU A 312 -11.04 3.43 0.26
N VAL A 313 -10.05 4.31 0.20
CA VAL A 313 -9.86 5.22 -0.92
C VAL A 313 -8.50 4.96 -1.54
N LEU A 314 -8.49 4.69 -2.84
CA LEU A 314 -7.29 4.57 -3.66
C LEU A 314 -7.30 5.71 -4.69
N ILE A 315 -6.13 6.13 -5.14
CA ILE A 315 -5.98 7.18 -6.15
C ILE A 315 -5.12 6.70 -7.32
N SER A 316 -5.45 7.17 -8.52
CA SER A 316 -4.67 6.88 -9.71
C SER A 316 -3.52 7.84 -9.94
N ASP A 317 -2.43 7.28 -10.43
CA ASP A 317 -1.21 7.95 -10.82
C ASP A 317 -1.03 7.91 -12.35
N ASP A 318 -0.28 8.89 -12.88
CA ASP A 318 0.18 8.96 -14.25
C ASP A 318 1.67 8.71 -14.48
N ASN A 319 2.51 8.62 -13.45
CA ASN A 319 3.97 8.61 -13.57
C ASN A 319 4.48 9.77 -14.44
N TYR A 320 3.78 10.92 -14.44
CA TYR A 320 3.96 12.05 -15.36
C TYR A 320 3.91 11.69 -16.85
N ASN A 321 3.28 10.57 -17.22
CA ASN A 321 3.07 10.18 -18.61
C ASN A 321 1.75 10.79 -19.12
N ARG A 322 1.82 11.63 -20.18
CA ARG A 322 0.61 12.16 -20.84
C ARG A 322 -0.22 11.08 -21.53
N VAL A 323 0.41 9.96 -21.86
CA VAL A 323 -0.18 8.81 -22.52
C VAL A 323 0.27 7.59 -21.73
N SER A 324 -0.69 6.76 -21.29
CA SER A 324 -0.36 5.59 -20.48
C SER A 324 0.53 4.66 -21.27
N ARG A 325 1.14 3.71 -20.57
CA ARG A 325 1.84 2.58 -21.19
C ARG A 325 0.96 1.79 -22.18
N GLN A 326 -0.35 2.04 -22.20
CA GLN A 326 -1.36 1.45 -23.08
C GLN A 326 -1.73 2.34 -24.27
N LYS A 327 -1.00 3.42 -24.54
CA LYS A 327 -1.27 4.34 -25.65
C LYS A 327 -2.67 4.99 -25.58
N LYS A 328 -3.24 5.11 -24.37
CA LYS A 328 -4.48 5.85 -24.10
C LYS A 328 -4.17 7.06 -23.23
N ALA A 329 -5.06 8.06 -23.24
CA ALA A 329 -4.94 9.18 -22.29
C ALA A 329 -4.97 8.64 -20.84
N VAL A 330 -3.98 9.00 -20.03
CA VAL A 330 -3.97 8.62 -18.62
C VAL A 330 -5.06 9.37 -17.87
N GLN A 331 -5.79 8.66 -17.02
CA GLN A 331 -6.71 9.26 -16.07
C GLN A 331 -6.11 9.14 -14.65
N TYR A 332 -5.35 10.16 -14.27
CA TYR A 332 -4.72 10.28 -12.95
C TYR A 332 -5.50 11.22 -12.05
N GLY A 333 -5.24 11.14 -10.75
CA GLY A 333 -5.98 11.87 -9.73
C GLY A 333 -7.48 11.50 -9.72
N ARG A 334 -7.81 10.28 -10.15
CA ARG A 334 -9.14 9.69 -10.05
C ARG A 334 -9.20 8.81 -8.82
N PHE A 335 -10.30 8.90 -8.09
CA PHE A 335 -10.47 8.16 -6.85
C PHE A 335 -11.31 6.91 -7.05
N LEU A 336 -10.82 5.80 -6.50
CA LEU A 336 -11.57 4.58 -6.33
C LEU A 336 -11.98 4.47 -4.86
N VAL A 337 -13.29 4.59 -4.60
CA VAL A 337 -13.85 4.45 -3.25
C VAL A 337 -14.52 3.10 -3.13
N LEU A 338 -14.04 2.31 -2.18
CA LEU A 338 -14.59 1.01 -1.82
C LEU A 338 -15.25 1.11 -0.43
N VAL A 339 -16.36 0.40 -0.24
CA VAL A 339 -17.08 0.32 1.05
C VAL A 339 -16.95 -1.09 1.58
N GLU A 340 -16.56 -1.20 2.84
CA GLU A 340 -16.49 -2.48 3.55
C GLU A 340 -17.91 -2.98 3.89
N GLU A 341 -18.23 -4.20 3.45
CA GLU A 341 -19.55 -4.84 3.63
C GLU A 341 -19.87 -5.27 5.06
#